data_AF-A0A2V8EKE0-F1
#
_entry.id   AF-A0A2V8EKE0-F1
#
_cell.length_a   1.000
_cell.length_b   1.000
_cell.length_c   1.000
_cell.angle_alpha   90.00
_cell.angle_beta   90.00
_cell.angle_gamma   90.00
#
_symmetry.space_group_name_H-M   'P 1'
#
loop_
_entity.id
_entity.type
_entity.pdbx_description
1 polymer ?
#
loop_
_entity_poly.entity_id
_entity_poly.type
_entity_poly.pdbx_seq_one_letter_code
_entity_poly.pdbx_strand_id
1 'polypeptide(L)'
;MAADSSDAERWPALPLAWWADTYSTLHMWTQVVGKVRLALAPPVNHWWHVTLAVTARGLTTRAMPYAGGSYEIAFDFIDHQLRIDTSEGRSRSLALEPQTVAEFYSR
;
A
#
# COMPACT_ATOMS: atom_id res chain seq x y z
N MET A 1 7.24 -33.62 0.30
CA MET A 1 6.28 -33.20 1.35
C MET A 1 5.02 -32.78 0.61
N ALA A 2 4.05 -33.67 0.49
CA ALA A 2 2.79 -33.38 -0.19
C ALA A 2 2.06 -32.29 0.59
N ALA A 3 1.62 -31.22 -0.07
CA ALA A 3 0.76 -30.23 0.55
C ALA A 3 -0.48 -30.95 1.06
N ASP A 4 -0.70 -30.88 2.37
CA ASP A 4 -1.82 -31.51 3.05
C ASP A 4 -3.12 -30.88 2.59
N SER A 5 -4.15 -31.69 2.33
CA SER A 5 -5.48 -31.24 1.86
C SER A 5 -6.16 -30.26 2.83
N SER A 6 -5.65 -30.13 4.06
CA SER A 6 -6.11 -29.19 5.08
C SER A 6 -5.72 -27.73 4.82
N ASP A 7 -4.76 -27.45 3.93
CA ASP A 7 -4.38 -26.07 3.56
C ASP A 7 -5.38 -25.44 2.58
N ALA A 8 -5.98 -26.25 1.70
CA ALA A 8 -7.04 -25.82 0.78
C ALA A 8 -8.34 -25.47 1.51
N GLU A 9 -8.55 -26.02 2.71
CA GLU A 9 -9.70 -25.71 3.57
C GLU A 9 -9.45 -24.44 4.40
N ARG A 10 -8.18 -24.09 4.67
CA ARG A 10 -7.79 -22.90 5.44
C ARG A 10 -7.72 -21.62 4.61
N TRP A 11 -7.40 -21.71 3.32
CA TRP A 11 -7.32 -20.56 2.42
C TRP A 11 -8.20 -20.79 1.19
N PRO A 12 -9.18 -19.91 0.91
CA PRO A 12 -10.03 -20.06 -0.26
C PRO A 12 -9.20 -19.92 -1.53
N ALA A 13 -9.64 -20.59 -2.60
CA ALA A 13 -9.09 -20.33 -3.92
C ALA A 13 -9.27 -18.85 -4.27
N LEU A 14 -8.21 -18.21 -4.78
CA LEU A 14 -8.21 -16.81 -5.23
C LEU A 14 -7.79 -16.69 -6.71
N PRO A 15 -8.58 -17.23 -7.67
CA PRO A 15 -8.26 -17.15 -9.09
C PRO A 15 -8.17 -15.70 -9.57
N LEU A 16 -7.10 -15.35 -10.29
CA LEU A 16 -6.86 -13.99 -10.78
C LEU A 16 -8.06 -13.40 -11.53
N ALA A 17 -8.76 -14.21 -12.33
CA ALA A 17 -9.92 -13.77 -13.10
C ALA A 17 -11.03 -13.12 -12.26
N TRP A 18 -11.14 -13.46 -10.97
CA TRP A 18 -12.18 -12.92 -10.08
C TRP A 18 -11.86 -11.52 -9.55
N TRP A 19 -10.60 -11.11 -9.59
CA TRP A 19 -10.14 -9.87 -8.95
C TRP A 19 -9.11 -9.11 -9.79
N ALA A 20 -9.03 -9.40 -11.10
CA ALA A 20 -8.06 -8.82 -12.01
C ALA A 20 -8.13 -7.27 -12.06
N ASP A 21 -9.33 -6.71 -11.99
CA ASP A 21 -9.52 -5.25 -12.00
C ASP A 21 -9.04 -4.60 -10.70
N THR A 22 -9.35 -5.24 -9.56
CA THR A 22 -8.86 -4.83 -8.23
C THR A 22 -7.34 -4.91 -8.17
N TYR A 23 -6.76 -6.03 -8.64
CA TYR A 23 -5.32 -6.22 -8.74
C TYR A 23 -4.66 -5.11 -9.55
N SER A 24 -5.18 -4.86 -10.75
CA SER A 24 -4.61 -3.89 -11.69
C SER A 24 -4.64 -2.47 -11.11
N THR A 25 -5.76 -2.11 -10.48
CA THR A 25 -5.93 -0.80 -9.84
C THR A 25 -5.02 -0.64 -8.63
N LEU A 26 -5.01 -1.63 -7.72
CA LEU A 26 -4.16 -1.61 -6.53
C LEU A 26 -2.67 -1.59 -6.92
N HIS A 27 -2.28 -2.34 -7.96
CA HIS A 27 -0.92 -2.31 -8.48
C HIS A 27 -0.51 -0.90 -8.90
N MET A 28 -1.35 -0.17 -9.64
CA MET A 28 -1.06 1.21 -10.02
C MET A 28 -1.03 2.16 -8.81
N TRP A 29 -1.95 2.03 -7.86
CA TRP A 29 -1.93 2.85 -6.64
C TRP A 29 -0.66 2.64 -5.80
N THR A 30 -0.21 1.38 -5.65
CA THR A 30 1.05 1.09 -4.96
C THR A 30 2.25 1.66 -5.70
N GLN A 31 2.23 1.76 -7.04
CA GLN A 31 3.27 2.47 -7.79
C GLN A 31 3.25 3.99 -7.53
N VAL A 32 2.07 4.62 -7.43
CA VAL A 32 1.95 6.03 -7.07
C VAL A 32 2.58 6.29 -5.69
N VAL A 33 2.19 5.51 -4.68
CA VAL A 33 2.75 5.63 -3.32
C VAL A 33 4.24 5.29 -3.28
N GLY A 34 4.67 4.29 -4.05
CA GLY A 34 6.08 3.92 -4.20
C GLY A 34 6.94 5.05 -4.78
N LYS A 35 6.41 5.84 -5.72
CA LYS A 35 7.09 7.03 -6.26
C LYS A 35 7.24 8.13 -5.21
N VAL A 36 6.26 8.30 -4.33
CA VAL A 36 6.38 9.24 -3.20
C VAL A 36 7.51 8.79 -2.27
N ARG A 37 7.56 7.50 -1.93
CA ARG A 37 8.63 6.94 -1.09
C ARG A 37 10.00 7.03 -1.74
N LEU A 38 10.10 6.76 -3.03
CA LEU A 38 11.29 6.95 -3.83
C LEU A 38 11.82 8.40 -3.77
N ALA A 39 10.92 9.39 -3.77
CA ALA A 39 11.31 10.80 -3.75
C ALA A 39 11.78 11.28 -2.36
N LEU A 40 11.29 10.67 -1.27
CA LEU A 40 11.44 11.22 0.09
C LEU A 40 12.27 10.38 1.05
N ALA A 41 12.25 9.05 0.91
CA ALA A 41 13.01 8.20 1.82
C ALA A 41 14.52 8.33 1.54
N PRO A 42 15.39 8.33 2.57
CA PRO A 42 16.83 8.36 2.38
C PRO A 42 17.27 7.20 1.48
N PRO A 43 18.08 7.45 0.43
CA PRO A 43 18.56 6.40 -0.45
C PRO A 43 19.37 5.36 0.31
N VAL A 44 19.17 4.10 -0.05
CA VAL A 44 19.97 2.95 0.40
C VAL A 44 20.33 2.08 -0.80
N ASN A 45 21.35 1.24 -0.63
CA ASN A 45 21.87 0.36 -1.66
C ASN A 45 20.75 -0.37 -2.42
N HIS A 46 20.93 -0.47 -3.74
CA HIS A 46 20.00 -1.16 -4.64
C HIS A 46 18.53 -0.70 -4.51
N TRP A 47 18.30 0.57 -4.19
CA TRP A 47 16.96 1.14 -4.07
C TRP A 47 16.06 0.46 -3.03
N TRP A 48 16.63 -0.24 -2.04
CA TRP A 48 15.81 -0.98 -1.05
C TRP A 48 14.88 -0.08 -0.22
N HIS A 49 15.16 1.23 -0.17
CA HIS A 49 14.36 2.25 0.49
C HIS A 49 12.98 2.46 -0.16
N VAL A 50 12.78 2.04 -1.41
CA VAL A 50 11.54 2.28 -2.17
C VAL A 50 10.42 1.31 -1.77
N THR A 51 10.77 0.14 -1.25
CA THR A 51 9.82 -0.94 -0.97
C THR A 51 8.78 -0.54 0.09
N LEU A 52 7.53 -0.93 -0.13
CA LEU A 52 6.46 -0.82 0.87
C LEU A 52 6.58 -1.99 1.84
N ALA A 53 6.51 -1.70 3.15
CA ALA A 53 6.57 -2.70 4.19
C ALA A 53 5.18 -3.29 4.46
N VAL A 54 5.11 -4.60 4.70
CA VAL A 54 3.87 -5.28 5.08
C VAL A 54 3.56 -4.99 6.55
N THR A 55 2.29 -4.72 6.84
CA THR A 55 1.74 -4.61 8.20
C THR A 55 0.62 -5.64 8.37
N ALA A 56 0.11 -5.79 9.59
CA ALA A 56 -1.07 -6.64 9.84
C ALA A 56 -2.33 -6.18 9.09
N ARG A 57 -2.36 -4.93 8.60
CA ARG A 57 -3.53 -4.32 7.95
C ARG A 57 -3.35 -4.08 6.45
N GLY A 58 -2.12 -4.16 5.94
CA GLY A 58 -1.82 -3.91 4.53
C GLY A 58 -0.37 -3.53 4.30
N LEU A 59 -0.15 -2.36 3.68
CA LEU A 59 1.18 -1.90 3.25
C LEU A 59 1.46 -0.50 3.77
N THR A 60 2.71 -0.20 4.11
CA THR A 60 3.11 1.12 4.56
C THR A 60 4.42 1.58 3.92
N THR A 61 4.54 2.88 3.69
CA THR A 61 5.82 3.51 3.43
C THR A 61 6.71 3.53 4.66
N ARG A 62 6.21 3.32 5.89
CA ARG A 62 6.87 3.77 7.12
C ARG A 62 7.11 5.29 7.12
N ALA A 63 7.60 5.82 8.23
CA ALA A 63 7.98 7.22 8.34
C ALA A 63 9.03 7.61 7.28
N MET A 64 8.73 8.67 6.54
CA MET A 64 9.60 9.32 5.56
C MET A 64 9.82 10.78 5.98
N PRO A 65 11.03 11.35 5.82
CA PRO A 65 11.30 12.73 6.19
C PRO A 65 10.58 13.71 5.25
N TYR A 66 10.00 14.78 5.80
CA TYR A 66 9.34 15.84 5.04
C TYR A 66 9.20 17.12 5.86
N ALA A 67 9.57 18.27 5.26
CA ALA A 67 9.32 19.62 5.80
C ALA A 67 9.66 19.82 7.30
N GLY A 68 10.78 19.25 7.78
CA GLY A 68 11.22 19.38 9.18
C GLY A 68 10.58 18.37 10.15
N GLY A 69 9.73 17.47 9.66
CA GLY A 69 9.17 16.33 10.39
C GLY A 69 9.19 15.06 9.56
N SER A 70 8.21 14.19 9.79
CA SER A 70 7.99 12.99 8.98
C SER A 70 6.52 12.78 8.66
N TYR A 71 6.26 12.03 7.60
CA TYR A 71 4.94 11.47 7.37
C TYR A 71 5.03 10.04 6.83
N GLU A 72 3.93 9.32 6.96
CA GLU A 72 3.75 7.95 6.52
C GLU A 72 2.50 7.85 5.66
N ILE A 73 2.54 7.03 4.61
CA ILE A 73 1.37 6.63 3.84
C ILE A 73 1.16 5.13 4.06
N ALA A 74 -0.04 4.75 4.48
CA ALA A 74 -0.41 3.36 4.72
C ALA A 74 -1.69 2.99 3.96
N PHE A 75 -1.63 1.88 3.22
CA PHE A 75 -2.81 1.17 2.77
C PHE A 75 -3.34 0.31 3.91
N ASP A 76 -4.53 0.65 4.37
CA ASP A 76 -5.34 -0.14 5.28
C ASP A 76 -6.38 -0.92 4.46
N PHE A 77 -6.11 -2.19 4.20
CA PHE A 77 -6.99 -3.06 3.41
C PHE A 77 -8.16 -3.61 4.22
N ILE A 78 -8.15 -3.46 5.56
CA ILE A 78 -9.25 -3.89 6.42
C ILE A 78 -10.33 -2.81 6.45
N ASP A 79 -9.95 -1.56 6.67
CA ASP A 79 -10.90 -0.44 6.72
C ASP A 79 -11.12 0.20 5.33
N HIS A 80 -10.45 -0.30 4.29
CA HIS A 80 -10.49 0.22 2.92
C HIS A 80 -10.08 1.69 2.82
N GLN A 81 -8.94 2.06 3.43
CA GLN A 81 -8.45 3.44 3.45
C GLN A 81 -6.98 3.54 3.05
N LEU A 82 -6.64 4.56 2.25
CA LEU A 82 -5.28 5.09 2.23
C LEU A 82 -5.18 6.15 3.31
N ARG A 83 -4.29 5.95 4.27
CA ARG A 83 -4.04 6.90 5.35
C ARG A 83 -2.73 7.62 5.13
N ILE A 84 -2.72 8.90 5.41
CA ILE A 84 -1.54 9.76 5.42
C ILE A 84 -1.47 10.40 6.80
N ASP A 85 -0.45 10.06 7.57
CA ASP A 85 -0.27 10.52 8.95
C ASP A 85 1.06 11.28 9.06
N THR A 86 1.08 12.43 9.73
CA THR A 86 2.30 13.22 9.97
C THR A 86 2.74 13.17 11.43
N SER A 87 4.02 13.43 11.68
CA SER A 87 4.60 13.52 13.04
C SER A 87 4.04 14.67 13.89
N GLU A 88 3.26 15.57 13.28
CA GLU A 88 2.59 16.69 13.95
C GLU A 88 1.15 16.34 14.36
N GLY A 89 0.73 15.08 14.16
CA GLY A 89 -0.62 14.62 14.49
C GLY A 89 -1.69 14.97 13.45
N ARG A 90 -1.29 15.51 12.29
CA ARG A 90 -2.23 15.70 11.17
C ARG A 90 -2.43 14.37 10.45
N SER A 91 -3.67 14.13 10.04
CA SER A 91 -4.01 12.97 9.24
C SER A 91 -4.95 13.33 8.10
N ARG A 92 -4.87 12.56 7.02
CA ARG A 92 -5.80 12.56 5.90
C ARG A 92 -6.06 11.13 5.49
N SER A 93 -7.30 10.82 5.13
CA SER A 93 -7.66 9.52 4.58
C SER A 93 -8.36 9.65 3.23
N LEU A 94 -8.16 8.65 2.39
CA LEU A 94 -8.86 8.47 1.12
C LEU A 94 -9.50 7.09 1.12
N ALA A 95 -10.75 7.00 0.68
CA ALA A 95 -11.42 5.70 0.51
C ALA A 95 -10.79 4.91 -0.65
N LEU A 96 -10.51 3.63 -0.42
CA LEU A 96 -10.06 2.68 -1.43
C LEU A 96 -11.28 2.06 -2.14
N GLU A 97 -11.97 2.89 -2.92
CA GLU A 97 -13.16 2.54 -3.69
C GLU A 97 -12.88 2.46 -5.19
N PRO A 98 -13.70 1.75 -5.99
CA PRO A 98 -13.54 1.70 -7.44
C PRO A 98 -13.52 3.10 -8.06
N GLN A 99 -12.37 3.50 -8.61
CA GLN A 99 -12.17 4.77 -9.30
C GLN A 99 -10.96 4.66 -10.23
N THR A 100 -10.80 5.63 -11.12
CA THR A 100 -9.62 5.65 -11.99
C THR A 100 -8.35 6.00 -11.19
N VAL A 101 -7.19 5.56 -11.68
CA VAL A 101 -5.89 5.94 -11.10
C VAL A 101 -5.67 7.46 -11.15
N ALA A 102 -6.24 8.14 -12.15
CA ALA A 102 -6.14 9.58 -12.30
C ALA A 102 -6.94 10.33 -11.21
N GLU A 103 -8.16 9.88 -10.91
CA GLU A 103 -8.96 10.43 -9.79
C GLU A 103 -8.30 10.16 -8.44
N PHE A 104 -7.75 8.96 -8.25
CA PHE A 104 -6.98 8.66 -7.05
C PHE A 104 -5.78 9.61 -6.88
N TYR A 105 -5.06 9.91 -7.96
CA TYR A 105 -3.89 10.80 -7.94
C TYR A 105 -4.24 12.28 -7.70
N SER A 106 -5.42 12.72 -8.10
CA SER A 106 -5.83 14.13 -7.99
C SER A 106 -6.40 14.50 -6.61
N ARG A 107 -6.69 13.51 -5.75
CA ARG A 107 -7.18 13.72 -4.38
C ARG A 107 -6.03 14.05 -3.44
#